data_AF-A0A329RM13-F1
#
_entry.id   AF-A0A329RM13-F1
#
_cell.length_a   1.000
_cell.length_b   1.000
_cell.length_c   1.000
_cell.angle_alpha   90.00
_cell.angle_beta   90.00
_cell.angle_gamma   90.00
#
_symmetry.space_group_name_H-M   'P 1'
#
loop_
_entity.id
_entity.type
_entity.pdbx_description
1 polymer ?
#
loop_
_entity_poly.entity_id
_entity_poly.type
_entity_poly.pdbx_seq_one_letter_code
_entity_poly.pdbx_strand_id
1 'polypeptide(L)'
;MNLYSVLWASLAVLASVQAEDGSPAKVKAAPPASQAHAKTPEPLQKYIDYSKLTLDTPTTVAQNVTKDPTRPEPRQTEPPTPSPTLPPTPVPTPAPTPDPGPWVEKKIGHDEVKPFPEPAPVTISEKAGVKFKPQIQIRTGCVPYPAVNEFGETSGGLQISGNPKGGCRGSGHGSQVYGRSTWINDVWAIMYSWYFPKDSPSSRMGHRHDWEHAIVFINNPDVPDAQILACSVSSHDGYKKYNPCPPWVIDGTSLKVRYKHDWPLNHDLDITGDGGSSQDLIMWDQMTNDARRALNSVSFGKSNTPFNDGNFRPKLEKAWPFK
;
A
#
# COMPACT_ATOMS: atom_id res chain seq x y z
N MET A 1 38.94 54.30 -28.65
CA MET A 1 39.41 53.08 -29.34
C MET A 1 39.17 51.90 -28.40
N ASN A 2 38.30 50.92 -28.57
CA ASN A 2 37.17 50.64 -29.47
C ASN A 2 36.15 49.89 -28.59
N LEU A 3 34.91 50.38 -28.50
CA LEU A 3 33.81 49.62 -27.87
C LEU A 3 33.22 48.68 -28.94
N TYR A 4 33.34 47.38 -28.73
CA TYR A 4 32.63 46.38 -29.53
C TYR A 4 31.19 46.27 -29.01
N SER A 5 30.26 46.81 -29.78
CA SER A 5 28.82 46.64 -29.59
C SER A 5 28.38 45.40 -30.37
N VAL A 6 28.00 44.33 -29.67
CA VAL A 6 27.44 43.11 -30.29
C VAL A 6 25.92 43.25 -30.29
N LEU A 7 25.37 43.68 -31.42
CA LEU A 7 23.93 43.68 -31.71
C LEU A 7 23.50 42.25 -32.07
N TRP A 8 22.74 41.61 -31.18
CA TRP A 8 22.02 40.38 -31.51
C TRP A 8 20.72 40.73 -32.24
N ALA A 9 20.68 40.43 -33.54
CA ALA A 9 19.45 40.50 -34.33
C ALA A 9 18.55 39.32 -33.94
N SER A 10 17.42 39.62 -33.31
CA SER A 10 16.35 38.64 -33.05
C SER A 10 15.56 38.41 -34.33
N LEU A 11 15.74 37.25 -34.96
CA LEU A 11 14.91 36.82 -36.09
C LEU A 11 13.64 36.16 -35.51
N ALA A 12 12.53 36.90 -35.50
CA ALA A 12 11.21 36.35 -35.19
C ALA A 12 10.60 35.75 -36.47
N VAL A 13 10.51 34.42 -36.52
CA VAL A 13 9.74 33.71 -37.55
C VAL A 13 8.29 33.60 -37.06
N LEU A 14 7.42 34.46 -37.59
CA LEU A 14 5.98 34.35 -37.44
C LEU A 14 5.46 33.31 -38.45
N ALA A 15 5.13 32.11 -37.98
CA ALA A 15 4.35 31.16 -38.74
C ALA A 15 2.86 31.52 -38.63
N SER A 16 2.32 32.14 -39.67
CA SER A 16 0.88 32.34 -39.85
C SER A 16 0.23 31.05 -40.35
N VAL A 17 -0.57 30.39 -39.51
CA VAL A 17 -1.48 29.32 -39.93
C VAL A 17 -2.73 29.98 -40.51
N GLN A 18 -2.92 29.86 -41.83
CA GLN A 18 -4.20 30.14 -42.46
C GLN A 18 -5.13 28.94 -42.20
N ALA A 19 -6.26 29.20 -41.55
CA ALA A 19 -7.37 28.26 -41.49
C ALA A 19 -8.17 28.36 -42.80
N GLU A 20 -8.32 27.26 -43.52
CA GLU A 20 -9.30 27.15 -44.61
C GLU A 20 -10.66 26.76 -44.03
N ASP A 21 -11.66 27.61 -44.30
CA ASP A 21 -13.06 27.41 -43.95
C ASP A 21 -13.70 26.31 -44.80
N GLY A 22 -14.03 25.18 -44.17
CA GLY A 22 -14.89 24.14 -44.74
C GLY A 22 -16.37 24.37 -44.39
N SER A 23 -17.21 24.59 -45.40
CA SER A 23 -18.67 24.72 -45.24
C SER A 23 -19.36 23.46 -44.70
N PRO A 24 -20.50 23.60 -43.97
CA PRO A 24 -21.16 22.49 -43.28
C PRO A 24 -22.11 21.68 -44.20
N ALA A 25 -21.95 20.37 -44.21
CA ALA A 25 -22.91 19.45 -44.85
C ALA A 25 -24.14 19.22 -43.94
N LYS A 26 -25.32 19.49 -44.50
CA LYS A 26 -26.64 19.20 -43.91
C LYS A 26 -26.87 17.68 -43.83
N VAL A 27 -27.28 17.17 -42.66
CA VAL A 27 -27.95 15.87 -42.54
C VAL A 27 -29.30 16.06 -41.84
N LYS A 28 -30.33 15.45 -42.43
CA LYS A 28 -31.77 15.59 -42.18
C LYS A 28 -32.18 15.15 -40.76
N ALA A 29 -33.06 15.94 -40.15
CA ALA A 29 -33.82 15.59 -38.96
C ALA A 29 -34.93 14.56 -39.26
N ALA A 30 -35.11 13.58 -38.37
CA ALA A 30 -36.24 12.65 -38.33
C ALA A 30 -37.36 13.19 -37.41
N PRO A 31 -38.64 12.88 -37.68
CA PRO A 31 -39.78 13.44 -36.95
C PRO A 31 -39.99 12.81 -35.55
N PRO A 32 -40.72 13.47 -34.63
CA PRO A 32 -40.81 13.09 -33.23
C PRO A 32 -41.78 11.91 -33.01
N ALA A 33 -41.37 10.93 -32.21
CA ALA A 33 -42.23 9.85 -31.72
C ALA A 33 -42.84 10.22 -30.36
N SER A 34 -44.13 9.92 -30.21
CA SER A 34 -44.97 10.26 -29.06
C SER A 34 -44.59 9.55 -27.77
N GLN A 35 -44.79 10.24 -26.65
CA GLN A 35 -44.64 9.74 -25.28
C GLN A 35 -45.59 8.57 -24.99
N ALA A 36 -45.04 7.50 -24.41
CA ALA A 36 -45.79 6.51 -23.65
C ALA A 36 -45.09 6.33 -22.28
N HIS A 37 -45.85 6.52 -21.20
CA HIS A 37 -45.40 6.28 -19.83
C HIS A 37 -45.05 4.80 -19.63
N ALA A 38 -43.81 4.53 -19.26
CA ALA A 38 -43.39 3.25 -18.68
C ALA A 38 -42.75 3.50 -17.31
N LYS A 39 -43.28 2.81 -16.30
CA LYS A 39 -42.96 2.94 -14.87
C LYS A 39 -41.53 2.47 -14.58
N THR A 40 -40.85 3.20 -13.72
CA THR A 40 -39.56 2.86 -13.10
C THR A 40 -39.66 1.52 -12.33
N PRO A 41 -38.74 0.55 -12.51
CA PRO A 41 -38.66 -0.60 -11.62
C PRO A 41 -37.93 -0.22 -10.33
N GLU A 42 -38.53 -0.54 -9.18
CA GLU A 42 -37.92 -0.42 -7.85
C GLU A 42 -36.73 -1.40 -7.66
N PRO A 43 -35.73 -1.06 -6.84
CA PRO A 43 -34.59 -1.92 -6.58
C PRO A 43 -34.96 -3.11 -5.67
N LEU A 44 -34.59 -4.31 -6.10
CA LEU A 44 -34.82 -5.55 -5.37
C LEU A 44 -33.86 -5.66 -4.15
N GLN A 45 -34.29 -5.19 -2.98
CA GLN A 45 -33.61 -5.47 -1.71
C GLN A 45 -33.85 -6.93 -1.31
N LYS A 46 -32.83 -7.79 -1.42
CA LYS A 46 -32.79 -9.08 -0.72
C LYS A 46 -32.08 -8.88 0.62
N TYR A 47 -32.85 -8.66 1.68
CA TYR A 47 -32.36 -8.79 3.05
C TYR A 47 -32.34 -10.27 3.43
N ILE A 48 -31.22 -10.76 3.96
CA ILE A 48 -31.18 -12.06 4.65
C ILE A 48 -31.56 -11.78 6.11
N ASP A 49 -32.67 -12.36 6.54
CA ASP A 49 -33.14 -12.30 7.92
C ASP A 49 -32.49 -13.41 8.75
N TYR A 50 -31.54 -13.05 9.60
CA TYR A 50 -30.80 -13.98 10.46
C TYR A 50 -31.56 -14.38 11.74
N SER A 51 -32.80 -13.92 11.93
CA SER A 51 -33.60 -14.25 13.12
C SER A 51 -34.19 -15.66 13.12
N LYS A 52 -33.98 -16.45 12.06
CA LYS A 52 -34.48 -17.84 11.93
C LYS A 52 -33.45 -18.95 12.13
N LEU A 53 -32.23 -18.63 12.57
CA LEU A 53 -31.22 -19.64 12.93
C LEU A 53 -31.27 -19.92 14.43
N THR A 54 -32.32 -20.59 14.89
CA THR A 54 -32.35 -21.25 16.20
C THR A 54 -32.05 -22.73 16.01
N LEU A 55 -30.95 -23.19 16.60
CA LEU A 55 -30.59 -24.60 16.72
C LEU A 55 -31.55 -25.28 17.70
N ASP A 56 -32.32 -26.25 17.22
CA ASP A 56 -33.17 -27.10 18.05
C ASP A 56 -32.30 -28.09 18.86
N THR A 57 -32.44 -28.03 20.18
CA THR A 57 -31.95 -29.04 21.14
C THR A 57 -32.79 -30.31 21.04
N PRO A 58 -32.22 -31.54 21.10
CA PRO A 58 -33.04 -32.75 21.11
C PRO A 58 -33.68 -32.98 22.49
N THR A 59 -35.01 -33.04 22.50
CA THR A 59 -35.84 -33.46 23.62
C THR A 59 -35.59 -34.92 24.00
N THR A 60 -35.42 -35.18 25.29
CA THR A 60 -35.32 -36.51 25.90
C THR A 60 -36.65 -37.26 25.76
N VAL A 61 -36.64 -38.42 25.07
CA VAL A 61 -37.77 -39.35 25.04
C VAL A 61 -37.55 -40.43 26.08
N ALA A 62 -38.45 -40.52 27.06
CA ALA A 62 -38.53 -41.63 27.99
C ALA A 62 -39.11 -42.86 27.27
N GLN A 63 -38.44 -44.02 27.38
CA GLN A 63 -39.00 -45.30 26.97
C GLN A 63 -39.14 -46.25 28.16
N ASN A 64 -40.39 -46.68 28.35
CA ASN A 64 -40.84 -47.67 29.32
C ASN A 64 -40.22 -49.06 29.05
N VAL A 65 -39.84 -49.72 30.13
CA VAL A 65 -39.29 -51.08 30.16
C VAL A 65 -40.41 -52.11 30.06
N THR A 66 -40.31 -53.01 29.09
CA THR A 66 -41.04 -54.29 29.08
C THR A 66 -40.00 -55.41 29.00
N LYS A 67 -40.00 -56.29 30.00
CA LYS A 67 -39.12 -57.46 30.12
C LYS A 67 -39.67 -58.62 29.29
N ASP A 68 -38.82 -59.27 28.50
CA ASP A 68 -38.88 -60.72 28.24
C ASP A 68 -37.46 -61.24 27.88
N PRO A 69 -37.07 -62.48 28.24
CA PRO A 69 -35.67 -62.89 28.32
C PRO A 69 -35.21 -63.72 27.11
N THR A 70 -34.10 -63.35 26.49
CA THR A 70 -33.41 -64.26 25.56
C THR A 70 -31.89 -64.05 25.55
N ARG A 71 -31.19 -65.11 26.02
CA ARG A 71 -29.87 -65.62 25.62
C ARG A 71 -28.64 -64.67 25.62
N PRO A 72 -27.58 -64.95 26.42
CA PRO A 72 -26.35 -64.15 26.38
C PRO A 72 -25.43 -64.57 25.21
N GLU A 73 -25.02 -63.61 24.40
CA GLU A 73 -23.94 -63.72 23.41
C GLU A 73 -22.68 -63.00 23.97
N PRO A 74 -21.45 -63.50 23.72
CA PRO A 74 -20.27 -63.06 24.47
C PRO A 74 -19.81 -61.65 24.09
N ARG A 75 -19.50 -60.88 25.14
CA ARG A 75 -18.97 -59.51 25.17
C ARG A 75 -17.75 -59.35 24.24
N GLN A 76 -17.89 -58.54 23.18
CA GLN A 76 -16.73 -57.91 22.54
C GLN A 76 -16.23 -56.79 23.45
N THR A 77 -14.94 -56.82 23.76
CA THR A 77 -14.25 -55.78 24.52
C THR A 77 -13.83 -54.67 23.55
N GLU A 78 -14.38 -53.47 23.68
CA GLU A 78 -13.87 -52.30 22.95
C GLU A 78 -12.47 -51.90 23.45
N PRO A 79 -11.57 -51.42 22.57
CA PRO A 79 -10.26 -50.93 22.97
C PRO A 79 -10.36 -49.62 23.76
N PRO A 80 -9.42 -49.34 24.69
CA PRO A 80 -9.49 -48.16 25.55
C PRO A 80 -9.33 -46.85 24.76
N THR A 81 -10.17 -45.88 25.07
CA THR A 81 -10.08 -44.49 24.60
C THR A 81 -8.74 -43.85 25.02
N PRO A 82 -8.00 -43.18 24.12
CA PRO A 82 -6.76 -42.49 24.50
C PRO A 82 -7.06 -41.29 25.42
N SER A 83 -6.20 -41.09 26.43
CA SER A 83 -6.29 -39.97 27.38
C SER A 83 -6.22 -38.60 26.68
N PRO A 84 -6.91 -37.56 27.19
CA PRO A 84 -6.87 -36.24 26.60
C PRO A 84 -5.47 -35.60 26.74
N THR A 85 -4.91 -35.15 25.62
CA THR A 85 -3.68 -34.35 25.58
C THR A 85 -3.96 -32.99 26.20
N LEU A 86 -3.17 -32.61 27.22
CA LEU A 86 -3.26 -31.30 27.86
C LEU A 86 -2.96 -30.17 26.84
N PRO A 87 -3.64 -29.02 26.94
CA PRO A 87 -3.36 -27.87 26.07
C PRO A 87 -1.91 -27.38 26.27
N PRO A 88 -1.24 -26.87 25.21
CA PRO A 88 0.11 -26.36 25.32
C PRO A 88 0.16 -25.16 26.28
N THR A 89 1.12 -25.18 27.20
CA THR A 89 1.41 -24.06 28.10
C THR A 89 1.70 -22.80 27.28
N PRO A 90 1.08 -21.65 27.59
CA PRO A 90 1.39 -20.40 26.89
C PRO A 90 2.87 -20.05 27.06
N VAL A 91 3.50 -19.69 25.95
CA VAL A 91 4.89 -19.20 25.94
C VAL A 91 4.98 -17.97 26.85
N PRO A 92 5.97 -17.88 27.75
CA PRO A 92 6.11 -16.72 28.63
C PRO A 92 6.24 -15.44 27.80
N THR A 93 5.39 -14.46 28.10
CA THR A 93 5.49 -13.11 27.54
C THR A 93 6.89 -12.57 27.82
N PRO A 94 7.68 -12.17 26.80
CA PRO A 94 9.00 -11.59 27.02
C PRO A 94 8.87 -10.36 27.92
N ALA A 95 9.79 -10.23 28.88
CA ALA A 95 9.84 -9.09 29.78
C ALA A 95 9.90 -7.77 28.97
N PRO A 96 9.23 -6.70 29.43
CA PRO A 96 9.31 -5.40 28.76
C PRO A 96 10.78 -4.98 28.67
N THR A 97 11.22 -4.65 27.46
CA THR A 97 12.56 -4.13 27.21
C THR A 97 12.76 -2.87 28.07
N PRO A 98 13.87 -2.74 28.83
CA PRO A 98 14.17 -1.53 29.58
C PRO A 98 14.11 -0.30 28.67
N ASP A 99 13.60 0.81 29.19
CA ASP A 99 13.58 2.09 28.47
C ASP A 99 15.03 2.41 28.01
N PRO A 100 15.29 2.51 26.69
CA PRO A 100 16.64 2.74 26.16
C PRO A 100 17.23 4.12 26.52
N GLY A 101 16.51 4.91 27.32
CA GLY A 101 16.93 6.26 27.70
C GLY A 101 16.56 7.30 26.63
N PRO A 102 16.97 8.56 26.83
CA PRO A 102 16.61 9.65 25.95
C PRO A 102 17.14 9.39 24.54
N TRP A 103 16.24 9.40 23.56
CA TRP A 103 16.60 9.28 22.15
C TRP A 103 17.41 10.49 21.70
N VAL A 104 18.52 10.24 21.02
CA VAL A 104 19.31 11.28 20.35
C VAL A 104 19.27 11.05 18.86
N GLU A 105 18.87 12.07 18.12
CA GLU A 105 18.88 12.04 16.66
C GLU A 105 20.31 11.86 16.13
N LYS A 106 20.52 10.82 15.32
CA LYS A 106 21.77 10.61 14.58
C LYS A 106 21.47 10.47 13.09
N LYS A 107 22.04 11.38 12.30
CA LYS A 107 22.03 11.31 10.84
C LYS A 107 23.35 10.77 10.32
N ILE A 108 23.28 9.88 9.35
CA ILE A 108 24.44 9.29 8.66
C ILE A 108 24.34 9.53 7.14
N GLY A 109 25.37 9.17 6.38
CA GLY A 109 25.34 9.23 4.92
C GLY A 109 24.13 8.49 4.34
N HIS A 110 23.55 9.00 3.25
CA HIS A 110 22.38 8.35 2.65
C HIS A 110 22.70 6.95 2.12
N ASP A 111 23.95 6.68 1.82
CA ASP A 111 24.54 5.41 1.38
C ASP A 111 25.20 4.60 2.51
N GLU A 112 25.15 5.07 3.76
CA GLU A 112 25.67 4.36 4.93
C GLU A 112 24.55 3.64 5.72
N VAL A 113 23.28 3.99 5.46
CA VAL A 113 22.14 3.33 6.09
C VAL A 113 22.04 1.90 5.57
N LYS A 114 22.14 0.93 6.47
CA LYS A 114 21.90 -0.48 6.16
C LYS A 114 20.40 -0.79 6.22
N PRO A 115 19.82 -1.45 5.21
CA PRO A 115 18.43 -1.87 5.24
C PRO A 115 18.21 -2.99 6.27
N PHE A 116 16.97 -3.14 6.69
CA PHE A 116 16.49 -4.35 7.35
C PHE A 116 16.34 -5.47 6.31
N PRO A 117 16.83 -6.69 6.60
CA PRO A 117 16.45 -7.85 5.80
C PRO A 117 14.95 -8.10 5.91
N GLU A 118 14.35 -8.66 4.86
CA GLU A 118 12.94 -9.08 4.91
C GLU A 118 12.79 -10.30 5.85
N PRO A 119 12.13 -10.18 7.02
CA PRO A 119 11.96 -11.30 7.92
C PRO A 119 10.94 -12.29 7.36
N ALA A 120 11.07 -13.58 7.73
CA ALA A 120 10.04 -14.55 7.42
C ALA A 120 8.70 -14.15 8.08
N PRO A 121 7.58 -14.10 7.32
CA PRO A 121 6.31 -13.60 7.87
C PRO A 121 5.63 -14.64 8.77
N VAL A 122 5.25 -14.24 9.97
CA VAL A 122 4.62 -15.09 10.99
C VAL A 122 3.14 -14.76 11.14
N THR A 123 2.82 -13.48 11.37
CA THR A 123 1.46 -13.02 11.63
C THR A 123 0.63 -12.87 10.35
N ILE A 124 -0.69 -12.75 10.49
CA ILE A 124 -1.61 -12.51 9.37
C ILE A 124 -1.23 -11.23 8.62
N SER A 125 -0.93 -10.15 9.34
CA SER A 125 -0.58 -8.86 8.76
C SER A 125 0.76 -8.90 8.02
N GLU A 126 1.75 -9.62 8.54
CA GLU A 126 3.05 -9.83 7.89
C GLU A 126 2.93 -10.67 6.62
N LYS A 127 2.18 -11.77 6.68
CA LYS A 127 1.92 -12.63 5.51
C LYS A 127 1.20 -11.87 4.41
N ALA A 128 0.19 -11.07 4.77
CA ALA A 128 -0.47 -10.18 3.82
C ALA A 128 0.49 -9.11 3.28
N GLY A 129 1.33 -8.52 4.14
CA GLY A 129 2.36 -7.56 3.75
C GLY A 129 3.29 -8.10 2.67
N VAL A 130 3.81 -9.32 2.84
CA VAL A 130 4.68 -9.97 1.85
C VAL A 130 3.90 -10.37 0.60
N LYS A 131 2.70 -10.94 0.75
CA LYS A 131 1.86 -11.41 -0.38
C LYS A 131 1.51 -10.27 -1.35
N PHE A 132 1.10 -9.11 -0.84
CA PHE A 132 0.63 -7.99 -1.66
C PHE A 132 1.73 -6.95 -1.96
N LYS A 133 2.99 -7.34 -1.78
CA LYS A 133 4.13 -6.44 -1.96
C LYS A 133 4.17 -5.87 -3.39
N PRO A 134 4.19 -4.54 -3.55
CA PRO A 134 4.16 -3.93 -4.87
C PRO A 134 5.49 -4.06 -5.62
N GLN A 135 5.41 -3.84 -6.93
CA GLN A 135 6.55 -3.60 -7.80
C GLN A 135 6.63 -2.09 -8.07
N ILE A 136 7.83 -1.51 -7.98
CA ILE A 136 8.05 -0.11 -8.32
C ILE A 136 9.00 0.02 -9.52
N GLN A 137 8.53 0.70 -10.56
CA GLN A 137 9.32 1.08 -11.71
C GLN A 137 9.88 2.49 -11.51
N ILE A 138 11.21 2.64 -11.52
CA ILE A 138 11.87 3.96 -11.41
C ILE A 138 12.08 4.54 -12.80
N ARG A 139 11.18 5.43 -13.24
CA ARG A 139 11.30 6.08 -14.56
C ARG A 139 12.34 7.20 -14.50
N THR A 140 12.23 8.07 -13.52
CA THR A 140 13.15 9.21 -13.30
C THR A 140 13.60 9.29 -11.86
N GLY A 141 14.60 10.14 -11.58
CA GLY A 141 15.08 10.38 -10.22
C GLY A 141 15.84 9.23 -9.59
N CYS A 142 15.83 9.21 -8.26
CA CYS A 142 16.53 8.25 -7.43
C CYS A 142 15.84 6.88 -7.41
N VAL A 143 16.60 5.82 -7.13
CA VAL A 143 16.04 4.53 -6.68
C VAL A 143 15.69 4.61 -5.19
N PRO A 144 14.87 3.68 -4.64
CA PRO A 144 14.57 3.68 -3.21
C PRO A 144 15.79 3.31 -2.35
N TYR A 145 15.91 3.95 -1.18
CA TYR A 145 16.98 3.74 -0.20
C TYR A 145 16.39 3.41 1.18
N PRO A 146 17.15 2.74 2.05
CA PRO A 146 16.80 2.68 3.47
C PRO A 146 16.87 4.08 4.10
N ALA A 147 15.81 4.48 4.78
CA ALA A 147 15.71 5.75 5.48
C ALA A 147 16.25 5.69 6.92
N VAL A 148 16.20 4.50 7.53
CA VAL A 148 16.57 4.24 8.92
C VAL A 148 17.14 2.82 9.04
N ASN A 149 18.11 2.63 9.93
CA ASN A 149 18.66 1.30 10.26
C ASN A 149 18.14 0.78 11.62
N GLU A 150 18.60 -0.41 12.04
CA GLU A 150 18.17 -1.06 13.29
C GLU A 150 18.48 -0.26 14.56
N PHE A 151 19.46 0.65 14.52
CA PHE A 151 19.87 1.51 15.64
C PHE A 151 19.11 2.84 15.69
N GLY A 152 18.17 3.08 14.76
CA GLY A 152 17.45 4.34 14.66
C GLY A 152 18.27 5.49 14.05
N GLU A 153 19.41 5.19 13.42
CA GLU A 153 20.18 6.18 12.66
C GLU A 153 19.49 6.42 11.31
N THR A 154 19.31 7.69 10.95
CA THR A 154 18.52 8.07 9.77
C THR A 154 19.37 8.62 8.63
N SER A 155 18.88 8.45 7.42
CA SER A 155 19.51 8.97 6.20
C SER A 155 19.57 10.50 6.23
N GLY A 156 20.76 11.06 6.07
CA GLY A 156 20.97 12.49 5.84
C GLY A 156 20.47 12.99 4.48
N GLY A 157 20.02 12.09 3.60
CA GLY A 157 19.57 12.40 2.25
C GLY A 157 20.65 13.00 1.35
N LEU A 158 20.23 13.52 0.20
CA LEU A 158 21.11 14.15 -0.79
C LEU A 158 20.71 15.58 -1.09
N GLN A 159 21.70 16.41 -1.39
CA GLN A 159 21.46 17.74 -1.93
C GLN A 159 20.85 17.68 -3.34
N ILE A 160 20.01 18.66 -3.66
CA ILE A 160 19.29 18.76 -4.94
C ILE A 160 20.15 19.30 -6.10
N SER A 161 21.46 19.44 -5.92
CA SER A 161 22.35 19.86 -6.99
C SER A 161 22.64 18.72 -7.96
N GLY A 162 22.92 19.09 -9.21
CA GLY A 162 23.40 18.16 -10.22
C GLY A 162 22.27 17.37 -10.87
N ASN A 163 22.61 16.21 -11.43
CA ASN A 163 21.64 15.38 -12.15
C ASN A 163 20.56 14.84 -11.18
N PRO A 164 19.28 14.74 -11.60
CA PRO A 164 18.21 14.09 -10.85
C PRO A 164 18.57 12.73 -10.26
N LYS A 165 19.34 11.91 -11.01
CA LYS A 165 19.80 10.57 -10.59
C LYS A 165 21.20 10.59 -9.95
N GLY A 166 21.87 11.74 -9.89
CA GLY A 166 23.25 11.87 -9.41
C GLY A 166 23.36 11.56 -7.92
N GLY A 167 24.21 10.59 -7.58
CA GLY A 167 24.47 10.15 -6.20
C GLY A 167 23.42 9.19 -5.60
N CYS A 168 22.34 8.87 -6.33
CA CYS A 168 21.24 8.05 -5.82
C CYS A 168 20.81 6.89 -6.74
N ARG A 169 21.76 6.17 -7.33
CA ARG A 169 21.51 5.01 -8.23
C ARG A 169 21.56 3.65 -7.52
N GLY A 170 21.85 3.65 -6.22
CA GLY A 170 22.00 2.46 -5.39
C GLY A 170 22.86 2.78 -4.16
N SER A 171 22.48 2.25 -3.00
CA SER A 171 23.16 2.56 -1.72
C SER A 171 24.46 1.78 -1.52
N GLY A 172 24.69 0.71 -2.29
CA GLY A 172 25.72 -0.28 -1.98
C GLY A 172 25.31 -1.29 -0.90
N HIS A 173 24.29 -0.98 -0.08
CA HIS A 173 23.72 -1.86 0.93
C HIS A 173 22.38 -2.51 0.53
N GLY A 174 21.80 -2.09 -0.60
CA GLY A 174 20.50 -2.56 -1.08
C GLY A 174 19.44 -1.47 -1.11
N SER A 175 18.17 -1.88 -1.15
CA SER A 175 17.01 -0.99 -1.19
C SER A 175 16.03 -1.40 -0.08
N GLN A 176 14.96 -0.64 0.13
CA GLN A 176 13.96 -0.96 1.16
C GLN A 176 12.58 -0.50 0.72
N VAL A 177 11.56 -1.29 1.07
CA VAL A 177 10.16 -0.84 1.16
C VAL A 177 9.66 -1.03 2.60
N TYR A 178 8.92 -0.06 3.09
CA TYR A 178 8.35 -0.07 4.44
C TYR A 178 6.86 -0.39 4.37
N GLY A 179 6.37 -1.26 5.25
CA GLY A 179 4.96 -1.65 5.28
C GLY A 179 4.25 -1.28 6.58
N ARG A 180 2.99 -0.83 6.53
CA ARG A 180 2.12 -0.75 7.71
C ARG A 180 0.68 -1.02 7.32
N SER A 181 -0.04 -1.79 8.14
CA SER A 181 -1.38 -2.24 7.80
C SER A 181 -2.36 -2.12 8.97
N THR A 182 -3.64 -1.98 8.64
CA THR A 182 -4.73 -1.92 9.62
C THR A 182 -6.08 -2.12 8.95
N TRP A 183 -7.10 -2.39 9.75
CA TRP A 183 -8.49 -2.31 9.33
C TRP A 183 -8.97 -0.85 9.29
N ILE A 184 -9.67 -0.49 8.22
CA ILE A 184 -10.37 0.79 8.09
C ILE A 184 -11.69 0.54 7.34
N ASN A 185 -12.81 0.89 7.98
CA ASN A 185 -14.16 0.71 7.44
C ASN A 185 -14.39 -0.72 6.88
N ASP A 186 -14.05 -1.73 7.68
CA ASP A 186 -14.18 -3.16 7.35
C ASP A 186 -13.40 -3.63 6.10
N VAL A 187 -12.42 -2.85 5.66
CA VAL A 187 -11.46 -3.22 4.61
C VAL A 187 -10.05 -3.19 5.19
N TRP A 188 -9.22 -4.15 4.79
CA TRP A 188 -7.83 -4.19 5.22
C TRP A 188 -6.96 -3.35 4.29
N ALA A 189 -6.29 -2.35 4.85
CA ALA A 189 -5.39 -1.48 4.12
C ALA A 189 -3.93 -1.84 4.44
N ILE A 190 -3.10 -1.92 3.41
CA ILE A 190 -1.65 -2.10 3.53
C ILE A 190 -0.98 -0.93 2.81
N MET A 191 -0.31 -0.06 3.55
CA MET A 191 0.53 1.01 3.01
C MET A 191 1.95 0.48 2.81
N TYR A 192 2.48 0.65 1.61
CA TYR A 192 3.87 0.41 1.24
C TYR A 192 4.52 1.74 0.91
N SER A 193 5.63 2.06 1.56
CA SER A 193 6.29 3.35 1.41
C SER A 193 7.76 3.20 1.06
N TRP A 194 8.25 4.11 0.22
CA TRP A 194 9.62 4.19 -0.24
C TRP A 194 10.21 5.54 0.13
N TYR A 195 11.47 5.51 0.54
CA TYR A 195 12.26 6.70 0.76
C TYR A 195 13.25 6.90 -0.38
N PHE A 196 13.39 8.14 -0.81
CA PHE A 196 14.41 8.54 -1.78
C PHE A 196 15.32 9.62 -1.15
N PRO A 197 16.64 9.59 -1.37
CA PRO A 197 17.54 10.57 -0.74
C PRO A 197 17.25 12.02 -1.15
N LYS A 198 16.67 12.25 -2.33
CA LYS A 198 16.21 13.55 -2.82
C LYS A 198 15.09 13.38 -3.83
N ASP A 199 14.26 14.40 -3.94
CA ASP A 199 13.39 14.67 -5.07
C ASP A 199 13.95 15.87 -5.81
N SER A 200 14.40 15.68 -7.05
CA SER A 200 15.01 16.74 -7.84
C SER A 200 14.70 16.55 -9.32
N PRO A 201 13.66 17.20 -9.86
CA PRO A 201 13.34 17.11 -11.30
C PRO A 201 14.42 17.78 -12.16
N SER A 202 15.13 18.76 -11.61
CA SER A 202 16.31 19.40 -12.22
C SER A 202 17.24 19.96 -11.15
N SER A 203 18.47 20.27 -11.54
CA SER A 203 19.51 20.80 -10.64
C SER A 203 18.99 22.04 -9.90
N ARG A 204 19.12 22.03 -8.57
CA ARG A 204 18.68 23.08 -7.64
C ARG A 204 17.16 23.26 -7.53
N MET A 205 16.36 22.38 -8.13
CA MET A 205 14.91 22.28 -7.92
C MET A 205 14.55 21.02 -7.12
N GLY A 206 13.43 21.09 -6.41
CA GLY A 206 12.92 20.02 -5.55
C GLY A 206 13.34 20.15 -4.09
N HIS A 207 13.58 19.03 -3.41
CA HIS A 207 14.01 18.98 -2.02
C HIS A 207 14.89 17.76 -1.69
N ARG A 208 15.68 17.91 -0.62
CA ARG A 208 16.33 16.79 0.06
C ARG A 208 15.25 15.93 0.70
N HIS A 209 15.45 14.62 0.67
CA HIS A 209 14.50 13.59 1.09
C HIS A 209 13.27 13.54 0.20
N ASP A 210 12.73 12.33 0.06
CA ASP A 210 11.40 12.12 -0.46
C ASP A 210 10.79 10.86 0.13
N TRP A 211 9.47 10.85 0.25
CA TRP A 211 8.68 9.77 0.78
C TRP A 211 7.43 9.65 -0.06
N GLU A 212 7.29 8.50 -0.71
CA GLU A 212 6.12 8.16 -1.50
C GLU A 212 5.53 6.86 -0.98
N HIS A 213 4.26 6.60 -1.26
CA HIS A 213 3.59 5.39 -0.81
C HIS A 213 2.42 4.97 -1.71
N ALA A 214 2.24 3.66 -1.80
CA ALA A 214 1.07 3.02 -2.37
C ALA A 214 0.26 2.35 -1.26
N ILE A 215 -1.06 2.33 -1.38
CA ILE A 215 -1.97 1.65 -0.46
C ILE A 215 -2.77 0.63 -1.26
N VAL A 216 -2.66 -0.63 -0.84
CA VAL A 216 -3.45 -1.74 -1.36
C VAL A 216 -4.58 -2.01 -0.37
N PHE A 217 -5.82 -1.96 -0.85
CA PHE A 217 -7.01 -2.28 -0.07
C PHE A 217 -7.49 -3.68 -0.45
N ILE A 218 -7.51 -4.61 0.51
CA ILE A 218 -7.95 -5.99 0.31
C ILE A 218 -9.17 -6.31 1.17
N ASN A 219 -9.94 -7.31 0.76
CA ASN A 219 -11.14 -7.73 1.49
C ASN A 219 -10.84 -8.23 2.90
N ASN A 220 -9.94 -9.20 3.05
CA ASN A 220 -9.60 -9.81 4.34
C ASN A 220 -8.20 -10.44 4.25
N PRO A 221 -7.26 -10.10 5.16
CA PRO A 221 -5.91 -10.67 5.14
C PRO A 221 -5.86 -12.13 5.62
N ASP A 222 -6.90 -12.62 6.30
CA ASP A 222 -6.96 -13.95 6.92
C ASP A 222 -7.70 -14.98 6.08
N VAL A 223 -7.75 -14.79 4.76
CA VAL A 223 -8.31 -15.78 3.83
C VAL A 223 -7.29 -16.17 2.77
N PRO A 224 -7.25 -17.45 2.32
CA PRO A 224 -6.27 -17.92 1.35
C PRO A 224 -6.26 -17.10 0.06
N ASP A 225 -7.44 -16.73 -0.43
CA ASP A 225 -7.66 -16.02 -1.69
C ASP A 225 -8.06 -14.56 -1.46
N ALA A 226 -7.36 -13.87 -0.55
CA ALA A 226 -7.53 -12.45 -0.34
C ALA A 226 -7.42 -11.68 -1.67
N GLN A 227 -8.37 -10.77 -1.92
CA GLN A 227 -8.52 -10.05 -3.19
C GLN A 227 -8.23 -8.56 -3.01
N ILE A 228 -7.51 -7.98 -3.97
CA ILE A 228 -7.36 -6.53 -4.08
C ILE A 228 -8.68 -5.94 -4.54
N LEU A 229 -9.26 -5.08 -3.72
CA LEU A 229 -10.49 -4.36 -4.01
C LEU A 229 -10.18 -3.02 -4.71
N ALA A 230 -9.25 -2.26 -4.14
CA ALA A 230 -8.90 -0.93 -4.58
C ALA A 230 -7.42 -0.64 -4.33
N CYS A 231 -6.92 0.41 -4.97
CA CYS A 231 -5.56 0.88 -4.77
C CYS A 231 -5.51 2.41 -4.78
N SER A 232 -4.54 2.97 -4.07
CA SER A 232 -4.27 4.41 -4.10
C SER A 232 -2.77 4.65 -4.07
N VAL A 233 -2.31 5.66 -4.79
CA VAL A 233 -0.88 6.03 -4.83
C VAL A 233 -0.74 7.50 -4.49
N SER A 234 0.29 7.85 -3.72
CA SER A 234 0.62 9.24 -3.41
C SER A 234 0.90 10.02 -4.69
N SER A 235 0.34 11.23 -4.76
CA SER A 235 0.64 12.13 -5.87
C SER A 235 0.61 13.56 -5.35
N HIS A 236 1.82 14.11 -5.13
CA HIS A 236 2.03 15.40 -4.48
C HIS A 236 1.26 15.50 -3.15
N ASP A 237 0.44 16.54 -2.97
CA ASP A 237 -0.36 16.72 -1.75
C ASP A 237 -1.57 15.79 -1.65
N GLY A 238 -1.84 14.96 -2.66
CA GLY A 238 -3.06 14.15 -2.79
C GLY A 238 -2.81 12.68 -3.07
N TYR A 239 -3.82 12.06 -3.69
CA TYR A 239 -3.81 10.66 -4.07
C TYR A 239 -4.50 10.48 -5.41
N LYS A 240 -3.93 9.61 -6.25
CA LYS A 240 -4.69 8.97 -7.33
C LYS A 240 -5.33 7.72 -6.75
N LYS A 241 -6.65 7.62 -6.86
CA LYS A 241 -7.48 6.60 -6.20
C LYS A 241 -8.21 5.78 -7.25
N TYR A 242 -8.20 4.46 -7.10
CA TYR A 242 -8.82 3.55 -8.06
C TYR A 242 -9.65 2.49 -7.34
N ASN A 243 -10.95 2.45 -7.67
CA ASN A 243 -11.91 1.49 -7.15
C ASN A 243 -12.87 1.08 -8.28
N PRO A 244 -12.79 -0.16 -8.82
CA PRO A 244 -11.82 -1.18 -8.45
C PRO A 244 -10.38 -0.80 -8.88
N CYS A 245 -9.37 -1.46 -8.30
CA CYS A 245 -8.01 -1.33 -8.82
C CYS A 245 -7.94 -1.92 -10.26
N PRO A 246 -7.35 -1.23 -11.25
CA PRO A 246 -7.40 -1.70 -12.63
C PRO A 246 -6.63 -3.03 -12.82
N PRO A 247 -7.20 -4.05 -13.47
CA PRO A 247 -6.54 -5.36 -13.57
C PRO A 247 -5.16 -5.33 -14.26
N TRP A 248 -4.97 -4.43 -15.24
CA TRP A 248 -3.71 -4.33 -16.00
C TRP A 248 -2.53 -3.80 -15.18
N VAL A 249 -2.78 -3.23 -13.99
CA VAL A 249 -1.74 -2.80 -13.05
C VAL A 249 -1.42 -3.82 -11.98
N ILE A 250 -2.05 -5.00 -12.01
CA ILE A 250 -1.79 -6.08 -11.07
C ILE A 250 -1.03 -7.20 -11.78
N ASP A 251 0.04 -7.68 -11.16
CA ASP A 251 0.78 -8.87 -11.56
C ASP A 251 0.69 -9.92 -10.43
N GLY A 252 -0.15 -10.94 -10.63
CA GLY A 252 -0.56 -11.86 -9.58
C GLY A 252 -1.28 -11.13 -8.44
N THR A 253 -0.56 -10.84 -7.36
CA THR A 253 -1.03 -10.06 -6.20
C THR A 253 -0.23 -8.78 -5.97
N SER A 254 0.70 -8.46 -6.87
CA SER A 254 1.58 -7.29 -6.78
C SER A 254 0.99 -6.12 -7.56
N LEU A 255 0.74 -5.01 -6.88
CA LEU A 255 0.43 -3.74 -7.55
C LEU A 255 1.69 -3.20 -8.23
N LYS A 256 1.59 -2.82 -9.51
CA LYS A 256 2.66 -2.16 -10.26
C LYS A 256 2.48 -0.64 -10.17
N VAL A 257 3.47 0.02 -9.60
CA VAL A 257 3.55 1.47 -9.49
C VAL A 257 4.80 2.01 -10.19
N ARG A 258 4.78 3.29 -10.54
CA ARG A 258 5.89 3.99 -11.17
C ARG A 258 6.20 5.25 -10.39
N TYR A 259 7.48 5.45 -10.08
CA TYR A 259 8.01 6.71 -9.60
C TYR A 259 8.55 7.52 -10.79
N LYS A 260 8.00 8.72 -10.96
CA LYS A 260 8.34 9.62 -12.07
C LYS A 260 8.21 11.07 -11.63
N HIS A 261 8.72 12.00 -12.42
CA HIS A 261 8.27 13.38 -12.42
C HIS A 261 7.75 13.74 -13.81
N ASP A 262 6.79 14.65 -13.88
CA ASP A 262 6.38 15.31 -15.12
C ASP A 262 6.70 16.79 -15.00
N TRP A 263 7.70 17.26 -15.72
CA TRP A 263 8.11 18.67 -15.67
C TRP A 263 6.88 19.57 -16.04
N PRO A 264 6.45 20.53 -15.19
CA PRO A 264 7.28 21.17 -14.19
C PRO A 264 7.29 20.67 -12.74
N LEU A 265 6.62 19.56 -12.48
CA LEU A 265 6.38 19.07 -11.14
C LEU A 265 7.53 18.20 -10.63
N ASN A 266 7.56 18.11 -9.32
CA ASN A 266 8.37 17.18 -8.53
C ASN A 266 7.97 15.72 -8.80
N HIS A 267 8.63 14.77 -8.15
CA HIS A 267 8.25 13.38 -8.32
C HIS A 267 6.90 13.06 -7.67
N ASP A 268 6.25 12.02 -8.20
CA ASP A 268 5.00 11.45 -7.73
C ASP A 268 4.93 9.96 -8.06
N LEU A 269 3.95 9.26 -7.47
CA LEU A 269 3.59 7.92 -7.92
C LEU A 269 2.42 7.93 -8.91
N ASP A 270 2.46 6.94 -9.78
CA ASP A 270 1.33 6.55 -10.62
C ASP A 270 1.22 5.02 -10.67
N ILE A 271 0.06 4.51 -11.06
CA ILE A 271 -0.07 3.10 -11.43
C ILE A 271 0.51 2.89 -12.83
N THR A 272 0.97 1.67 -13.13
CA THR A 272 1.61 1.39 -14.43
C THR A 272 1.34 -0.03 -14.92
N GLY A 273 1.35 -0.22 -16.23
CA GLY A 273 1.31 -1.54 -16.86
C GLY A 273 2.70 -2.20 -16.89
N ASP A 274 3.76 -1.40 -16.75
CA ASP A 274 5.14 -1.89 -16.81
C ASP A 274 5.54 -2.60 -15.51
N GLY A 275 6.30 -3.69 -15.63
CA GLY A 275 6.92 -4.33 -14.49
C GLY A 275 7.94 -3.42 -13.79
N GLY A 276 8.11 -3.64 -12.49
CA GLY A 276 9.09 -2.94 -11.65
C GLY A 276 9.93 -3.93 -10.85
N SER A 277 10.75 -3.42 -9.93
CA SER A 277 11.42 -4.26 -8.95
C SER A 277 10.68 -4.23 -7.62
N SER A 278 10.77 -5.32 -6.88
CA SER A 278 10.41 -5.37 -5.45
C SER A 278 11.66 -5.23 -4.59
N GLN A 279 11.49 -4.68 -3.40
CA GLN A 279 12.55 -4.49 -2.41
C GLN A 279 12.27 -5.38 -1.21
N ASP A 280 13.27 -5.54 -0.34
CA ASP A 280 13.07 -6.17 0.96
C ASP A 280 12.07 -5.33 1.77
N LEU A 281 11.03 -6.00 2.26
CA LEU A 281 9.97 -5.41 3.06
C LEU A 281 10.30 -5.52 4.53
N ILE A 282 10.14 -4.40 5.23
CA ILE A 282 10.07 -4.38 6.70
C ILE A 282 8.74 -3.77 7.13
N MET A 283 7.93 -4.55 7.85
CA MET A 283 6.68 -4.05 8.41
C MET A 283 6.95 -3.19 9.66
N TRP A 284 6.09 -2.21 9.94
CA TRP A 284 6.20 -1.29 11.06
C TRP A 284 6.43 -2.01 12.38
N ASP A 285 5.68 -3.08 12.62
CA ASP A 285 5.74 -3.86 13.86
C ASP A 285 7.00 -4.74 13.94
N GLN A 286 7.66 -5.03 12.81
CA GLN A 286 8.91 -5.78 12.75
C GLN A 286 10.16 -4.91 12.97
N MET A 287 10.05 -3.58 12.86
CA MET A 287 11.17 -2.67 13.13
C MET A 287 11.52 -2.61 14.63
N THR A 288 12.77 -2.26 14.93
CA THR A 288 13.19 -1.99 16.30
C THR A 288 12.47 -0.78 16.88
N ASN A 289 12.41 -0.70 18.21
CA ASN A 289 11.85 0.48 18.90
C ASN A 289 12.59 1.76 18.52
N ASP A 290 13.91 1.69 18.34
CA ASP A 290 14.74 2.83 17.93
C ASP A 290 14.41 3.32 16.52
N ALA A 291 14.21 2.41 15.57
CA ALA A 291 13.83 2.77 14.21
C ALA A 291 12.44 3.41 14.17
N ARG A 292 11.45 2.84 14.86
CA ARG A 292 10.11 3.44 14.99
C ARG A 292 10.17 4.82 15.64
N ARG A 293 10.92 4.96 16.74
CA ARG A 293 11.11 6.22 17.45
C ARG A 293 11.76 7.28 16.56
N ALA A 294 12.77 6.92 15.77
CA ALA A 294 13.40 7.81 14.81
C ALA A 294 12.42 8.25 13.69
N LEU A 295 11.67 7.32 13.09
CA LEU A 295 10.68 7.63 12.06
C LEU A 295 9.47 8.44 12.57
N ASN A 296 9.20 8.40 13.87
CA ASN A 296 8.22 9.26 14.51
C ASN A 296 8.76 10.67 14.82
N SER A 297 10.08 10.82 15.01
CA SER A 297 10.67 12.04 15.59
C SER A 297 11.46 12.89 14.60
N VAL A 298 12.15 12.26 13.65
CA VAL A 298 13.06 12.95 12.71
C VAL A 298 12.26 13.74 11.66
N SER A 299 12.66 15.00 11.45
CA SER A 299 12.17 15.79 10.31
C SER A 299 12.93 15.45 9.04
N PHE A 300 12.19 15.06 8.00
CA PHE A 300 12.67 14.88 6.62
C PHE A 300 12.42 16.13 5.76
N GLY A 301 12.37 17.31 6.39
CA GLY A 301 12.25 18.59 5.69
C GLY A 301 10.88 18.77 5.04
N LYS A 302 10.84 18.82 3.70
CA LYS A 302 9.59 18.99 2.94
C LYS A 302 8.81 17.68 2.76
N SER A 303 9.43 16.55 3.07
CA SER A 303 8.81 15.24 3.00
C SER A 303 8.52 14.71 4.41
N ASN A 304 7.50 13.86 4.54
CA ASN A 304 7.04 13.33 5.82
C ASN A 304 6.88 11.82 5.73
N THR A 305 7.31 11.08 6.76
CA THR A 305 7.12 9.63 6.85
C THR A 305 5.61 9.30 6.90
N PRO A 306 5.03 8.65 5.88
CA PRO A 306 3.57 8.58 5.74
C PRO A 306 2.93 7.50 6.61
N PHE A 307 3.73 6.55 7.10
CA PHE A 307 3.29 5.39 7.88
C PHE A 307 3.73 5.46 9.36
N ASN A 308 4.26 6.60 9.81
CA ASN A 308 4.56 6.81 11.23
C ASN A 308 3.26 6.97 12.04
N ASP A 309 3.35 6.99 13.37
CA ASP A 309 2.16 6.94 14.25
C ASP A 309 1.21 8.12 14.06
N GLY A 310 1.76 9.32 13.82
CA GLY A 310 0.94 10.52 13.61
C GLY A 310 0.29 10.60 12.23
N ASN A 311 0.92 10.03 11.20
CA ASN A 311 0.48 10.20 9.81
C ASN A 311 -0.31 9.03 9.26
N PHE A 312 -0.09 7.81 9.76
CA PHE A 312 -0.61 6.59 9.13
C PHE A 312 -2.13 6.61 8.96
N ARG A 313 -2.89 6.80 10.04
CA ARG A 313 -4.36 6.79 9.99
C ARG A 313 -4.94 7.95 9.16
N PRO A 314 -4.53 9.22 9.37
CA PRO A 314 -5.00 10.32 8.52
C PRO A 314 -4.69 10.14 7.04
N LYS A 315 -3.53 9.54 6.70
CA LYS A 315 -3.15 9.26 5.32
C LYS A 315 -4.03 8.20 4.69
N LEU A 316 -4.41 7.14 5.42
CA LEU A 316 -5.36 6.12 4.95
C LEU A 316 -6.75 6.71 4.68
N GLU A 317 -7.25 7.55 5.60
CA GLU A 317 -8.55 8.22 5.43
C GLU A 317 -8.55 9.16 4.22
N LYS A 318 -7.48 9.94 4.05
CA LYS A 318 -7.32 10.80 2.86
C LYS A 318 -7.21 9.99 1.57
N ALA A 319 -6.62 8.79 1.62
CA ALA A 319 -6.48 7.89 0.48
C ALA A 319 -7.72 7.05 0.17
N TRP A 320 -8.70 6.98 1.08
CA TRP A 320 -9.85 6.08 0.96
C TRP A 320 -10.55 6.20 -0.41
N PRO A 321 -10.64 5.10 -1.19
CA PRO A 321 -11.13 5.12 -2.58
C PRO A 321 -12.59 4.68 -2.73
N PHE A 322 -13.23 4.24 -1.66
CA PHE A 322 -14.63 3.79 -1.66
C PHE A 322 -15.54 4.97 -1.29
N LYS A 323 -16.62 5.15 -2.07
CA LYS A 323 -17.65 6.18 -1.84
C LYS A 323 -18.83 5.57 -1.09
#